data_AF-A0A832MWI4-F1
#
_entry.id   AF-A0A832MWI4-F1
#
_cell.length_a   1.000
_cell.length_b   1.000
_cell.length_c   1.000
_cell.angle_alpha   90.00
_cell.angle_beta   90.00
_cell.angle_gamma   90.00
#
_symmetry.space_group_name_H-M   'P 1'
#
loop_
_entity.id
_entity.type
_entity.pdbx_description
1 polymer ?
#
loop_
_entity_poly.entity_id
_entity_poly.type
_entity_poly.pdbx_seq_one_letter_code
_entity_poly.pdbx_strand_id
1 'polypeptide(L)'
;MKSDDEIITALDDIIDGKVVNRSMHKLVYNGRDVSQSFIERLLQRNYLPMRVEEIAVSTGERVPAFVVRDVIAYFGWVFVERFTDKKSRKLFGSVVRNKKGDWLIQIPSNSKEIVYANLDDKVEIEN
;
A
#
# COMPACT_ATOMS: atom_id res chain seq x y z
N MET A 1 7.92 1.01 29.54
CA MET A 1 6.90 0.43 28.65
C MET A 1 6.41 1.58 27.82
N LYS A 2 6.62 1.59 26.50
CA LYS A 2 6.05 2.68 25.69
C LYS A 2 4.54 2.64 25.82
N SER A 3 3.90 3.80 26.01
CA SER A 3 2.44 3.89 26.09
C SER A 3 1.83 3.51 24.73
N ASP A 4 0.59 3.03 24.73
CA ASP A 4 -0.12 2.67 23.49
C ASP A 4 -0.15 3.84 22.47
N ASP A 5 -0.10 5.09 22.95
CA ASP A 5 0.02 6.31 22.15
C ASP A 5 1.29 6.38 21.29
N GLU A 6 2.43 5.87 21.80
CA GLU A 6 3.66 5.84 21.02
C GLU A 6 3.59 4.81 19.89
N ILE A 7 2.88 3.69 20.10
CA ILE A 7 2.65 2.69 19.05
C ILE A 7 1.77 3.30 17.96
N ILE A 8 0.66 3.95 18.35
CA ILE A 8 -0.25 4.60 17.40
C ILE A 8 0.50 5.64 16.56
N THR A 9 1.34 6.46 17.20
CA THR A 9 2.16 7.46 16.50
C THR A 9 3.12 6.81 15.51
N ALA A 10 3.79 5.72 15.89
CA ALA A 10 4.69 5.00 15.01
C ALA A 10 3.98 4.36 13.80
N LEU A 11 2.77 3.80 14.00
CA LEU A 11 1.96 3.26 12.90
C LEU A 11 1.52 4.36 11.94
N ASP A 12 1.13 5.51 12.48
CA ASP A 12 0.79 6.70 11.72
C ASP A 12 1.96 7.22 10.90
N ASP A 13 3.16 7.26 11.47
CA ASP A 13 4.39 7.66 10.76
C ASP A 13 4.71 6.72 9.61
N ILE A 14 4.43 5.41 9.76
CA ILE A 14 4.55 4.41 8.68
C ILE A 14 3.55 4.72 7.56
N ILE A 15 2.30 5.05 7.89
CA ILE A 15 1.25 5.32 6.89
C ILE A 15 1.54 6.63 6.14
N ASP A 16 1.96 7.67 6.86
CA ASP A 16 2.28 8.99 6.31
C ASP A 16 3.60 9.03 5.54
N GLY A 17 4.55 8.17 5.91
CA GLY A 17 5.91 8.27 5.36
C GLY A 17 6.72 9.45 5.90
N LYS A 18 6.37 9.98 7.08
CA LYS A 18 7.02 11.17 7.68
C LYS A 18 8.40 10.88 8.25
N VAL A 19 8.48 9.88 9.12
CA VAL A 19 9.72 9.53 9.86
C VAL A 19 10.42 8.33 9.24
N VAL A 20 9.64 7.44 8.59
CA VAL A 20 10.16 6.22 7.97
C VAL A 20 9.68 6.14 6.52
N ASN A 21 10.50 5.55 5.65
CA ASN A 21 10.11 5.34 4.27
C ASN A 21 8.93 4.36 4.19
N ARG A 22 7.87 4.77 3.49
CA ARG A 22 6.75 3.87 3.13
C ARG A 22 7.31 2.77 2.23
N SER A 23 7.42 1.57 2.79
CA SER A 23 8.04 0.43 2.10
C SER A 23 7.48 -0.87 2.67
N MET A 24 8.33 -1.80 3.11
CA MET A 24 7.92 -3.03 3.77
C MET A 24 8.19 -2.92 5.26
N HIS A 25 7.17 -3.13 6.09
CA HIS A 25 7.27 -3.03 7.54
C HIS A 25 6.71 -4.27 8.21
N LYS A 26 7.47 -4.83 9.16
CA LYS A 26 6.98 -5.89 10.04
C LYS A 26 6.19 -5.25 11.19
N LEU A 27 4.91 -5.57 11.29
CA LEU A 27 3.94 -5.08 12.25
C LEU A 27 4.02 -5.87 13.57
N VAL A 28 5.22 -5.91 14.16
CA VAL A 28 5.46 -6.57 15.45
C VAL A 28 6.17 -5.60 16.39
N TYR A 29 5.62 -5.42 17.58
CA TYR A 29 6.18 -4.56 18.61
C TYR A 29 6.30 -5.33 19.94
N ASN A 30 7.51 -5.44 20.48
CA ASN A 30 7.81 -6.23 21.70
C ASN A 30 7.23 -7.66 21.66
N GLY A 31 7.28 -8.31 20.50
CA GLY A 31 6.74 -9.65 20.29
C GLY A 31 5.22 -9.73 20.08
N ARG A 32 4.50 -8.60 20.19
CA ARG A 32 3.07 -8.51 19.92
C ARG A 32 2.80 -8.15 18.46
N ASP A 33 1.87 -8.87 17.84
CA ASP A 33 1.31 -8.51 16.54
C ASP A 33 0.43 -7.25 16.66
N VAL A 34 0.74 -6.23 15.87
CA VAL A 34 0.00 -4.95 15.81
C VAL A 34 -0.65 -4.72 14.44
N SER A 35 -0.81 -5.77 13.62
CA SER A 35 -1.40 -5.71 12.28
C SER A 35 -2.84 -5.18 12.27
N GLN A 36 -3.66 -5.61 13.22
CA GLN A 36 -5.04 -5.13 13.34
C GLN A 36 -5.09 -3.63 13.68
N SER A 37 -4.26 -3.17 14.62
CA SER A 37 -4.15 -1.74 14.92
C SER A 37 -3.68 -0.94 13.70
N PHE A 38 -2.75 -1.48 12.91
CA PHE A 38 -2.33 -0.83 11.66
C PHE A 38 -3.48 -0.71 10.66
N ILE A 39 -4.30 -1.76 10.50
CA ILE A 39 -5.49 -1.73 9.64
C ILE A 39 -6.50 -0.69 10.14
N GLU A 40 -6.76 -0.62 11.45
CA GLU A 40 -7.65 0.40 12.03
C GLU A 40 -7.15 1.82 11.74
N ARG A 41 -5.83 2.05 11.86
CA ARG A 41 -5.22 3.34 11.52
C ARG A 41 -5.32 3.66 10.03
N LEU A 42 -5.17 2.66 9.14
CA LEU A 42 -5.38 2.83 7.70
C LEU A 42 -6.80 3.32 7.41
N LEU A 43 -7.82 2.67 8.00
CA LEU A 43 -9.22 3.06 7.82
C LEU A 43 -9.49 4.49 8.31
N GLN A 44 -8.91 4.88 9.44
CA GLN A 44 -9.03 6.24 10.00
C GLN A 44 -8.35 7.31 9.12
N ARG A 45 -7.48 6.89 8.20
CA ARG A 45 -6.73 7.74 7.27
C ARG A 45 -7.22 7.57 5.82
N ASN A 46 -8.47 7.15 5.64
CA ASN A 46 -9.13 6.94 4.35
C ASN A 46 -8.48 5.90 3.43
N TYR A 47 -7.64 5.01 3.96
CA TYR A 47 -7.19 3.83 3.23
C TYR A 47 -8.26 2.74 3.33
N LEU A 48 -9.15 2.68 2.34
CA LEU A 48 -10.30 1.80 2.32
C LEU A 48 -9.94 0.42 1.73
N PRO A 49 -10.53 -0.68 2.24
CA PRO A 49 -10.32 -2.02 1.69
C PRO A 49 -11.03 -2.15 0.36
N MET A 50 -10.28 -2.43 -0.70
CA MET A 50 -10.78 -2.51 -2.07
C MET A 50 -10.02 -3.58 -2.86
N ARG A 51 -10.62 -4.10 -3.93
CA ARG A 51 -9.87 -4.84 -4.94
C ARG A 51 -9.18 -3.88 -5.90
N VAL A 52 -8.11 -4.36 -6.52
CA VAL A 52 -7.41 -3.61 -7.57
C VAL A 52 -8.33 -3.25 -8.73
N GLU A 53 -9.29 -4.13 -9.10
CA GLU A 53 -10.30 -3.82 -10.13
C GLU A 53 -11.25 -2.66 -9.77
N GLU A 54 -11.51 -2.42 -8.49
CA GLU A 54 -12.47 -1.41 -8.00
C GLU A 54 -11.84 -0.02 -7.89
N ILE A 55 -10.52 0.06 -7.83
CA ILE A 55 -9.79 1.33 -7.68
C ILE A 55 -9.81 2.11 -9.00
N ALA A 56 -10.37 3.31 -8.94
CA ALA A 56 -10.44 4.23 -10.07
C ALA A 56 -9.08 4.91 -10.29
N VAL A 57 -8.33 4.44 -11.28
CA VAL A 57 -7.02 4.99 -11.67
C VAL A 57 -6.85 4.95 -13.18
N SER A 58 -6.37 6.04 -13.75
CA SER A 58 -6.10 6.21 -15.18
C SER A 58 -4.62 5.99 -15.52
N THR A 59 -4.30 5.97 -16.82
CA THR A 59 -2.89 6.01 -17.26
C THR A 59 -2.27 7.35 -16.87
N GLY A 60 -1.06 7.34 -16.32
CA GLY A 60 -0.41 8.53 -15.78
C GLY A 60 -0.80 8.86 -14.33
N GLU A 61 -1.72 8.11 -13.74
CA GLU A 61 -2.09 8.26 -12.33
C GLU A 61 -1.53 7.11 -11.48
N ARG A 62 -1.31 7.38 -10.19
CA ARG A 62 -1.08 6.35 -9.17
C ARG A 62 -1.90 6.63 -7.93
N VAL A 63 -2.44 5.57 -7.34
CA VAL A 63 -3.15 5.60 -6.06
C VAL A 63 -2.31 4.88 -5.01
N PRO A 64 -1.96 5.51 -3.87
CA PRO A 64 -1.19 4.86 -2.83
C PRO A 64 -2.01 3.77 -2.16
N ALA A 65 -1.37 2.64 -1.88
CA ALA A 65 -2.04 1.52 -1.23
C ALA A 65 -1.09 0.70 -0.36
N PHE A 66 -1.68 -0.01 0.60
CA PHE A 66 -1.03 -1.02 1.42
C PHE A 66 -1.64 -2.39 1.17
N VAL A 67 -0.79 -3.41 1.17
CA VAL A 67 -1.18 -4.81 1.28
C VAL A 67 -0.69 -5.31 2.63
N VAL A 68 -1.57 -5.90 3.44
CA VAL A 68 -1.20 -6.51 4.72
C VAL A 68 -1.32 -8.02 4.57
N ARG A 69 -0.20 -8.73 4.71
CA ARG A 69 -0.13 -10.20 4.70
C ARG A 69 0.52 -10.64 6.00
N ASP A 70 -0.22 -11.41 6.80
CA ASP A 70 0.15 -11.77 8.16
C ASP A 70 0.56 -10.51 8.96
N VAL A 71 1.78 -10.48 9.47
CA VAL A 71 2.35 -9.36 10.24
C VAL A 71 3.19 -8.42 9.39
N ILE A 72 3.00 -8.38 8.06
CA ILE A 72 3.82 -7.55 7.17
C ILE A 72 2.92 -6.62 6.35
N ALA A 73 3.18 -5.32 6.44
CA ALA A 73 2.61 -4.31 5.55
C ALA A 73 3.57 -4.03 4.39
N TYR A 74 3.02 -4.02 3.18
CA TYR A 74 3.72 -3.65 1.96
C TYR A 74 3.08 -2.40 1.36
N PHE A 75 3.80 -1.30 1.35
CA PHE A 75 3.41 -0.11 0.62
C PHE A 75 3.66 -0.28 -0.88
N GLY A 76 2.77 0.27 -1.68
CA GLY A 76 2.86 0.27 -3.13
C GLY A 76 1.89 1.24 -3.77
N TRP A 77 1.75 1.09 -5.07
CA TRP A 77 0.88 1.92 -5.88
C TRP A 77 -0.05 1.04 -6.70
N VAL A 78 -1.30 1.47 -6.83
CA VAL A 78 -2.22 0.97 -7.86
C VAL A 78 -2.14 1.92 -9.04
N PHE A 79 -1.89 1.37 -10.23
CA PHE A 79 -1.66 2.15 -11.44
C PHE A 79 -1.96 1.35 -12.71
N VAL A 80 -2.05 2.06 -13.83
CA VAL A 80 -2.20 1.46 -15.16
C VAL A 80 -0.85 1.48 -15.87
N GLU A 81 -0.28 0.30 -16.07
CA GLU A 81 0.92 0.09 -16.88
C GLU A 81 0.55 0.04 -18.36
N ARG A 82 1.12 0.92 -19.18
CA ARG A 82 0.89 0.96 -20.62
C ARG A 82 2.06 0.28 -21.35
N PHE A 83 1.75 -0.73 -22.15
CA PHE A 83 2.75 -1.42 -23.00
C PHE A 83 2.76 -0.87 -24.42
N THR A 84 1.58 -0.53 -24.93
CA THR A 84 1.37 0.06 -26.27
C THR A 84 0.17 0.98 -26.22
N ASP A 85 -0.16 1.63 -27.34
CA ASP A 85 -1.34 2.49 -27.38
C ASP A 85 -2.66 1.79 -27.07
N LYS A 86 -2.74 0.49 -27.39
CA LYS A 86 -3.95 -0.33 -27.26
C LYS A 86 -3.87 -1.34 -26.12
N LYS A 87 -2.71 -1.50 -25.48
CA LYS A 87 -2.46 -2.53 -24.46
C LYS A 87 -1.96 -1.91 -23.17
N SER A 88 -2.76 -2.06 -22.13
CA SER A 88 -2.43 -1.67 -20.77
C SER A 88 -2.89 -2.73 -19.77
N ARG A 89 -2.41 -2.63 -18.53
CA ARG A 89 -2.82 -3.48 -17.42
C ARG A 89 -2.88 -2.64 -16.15
N LYS A 90 -4.00 -2.75 -15.42
CA LYS A 90 -4.10 -2.23 -14.06
C LYS A 90 -3.54 -3.25 -13.06
N LEU A 91 -2.72 -2.80 -12.13
CA LEU A 91 -2.15 -3.63 -11.07
C LEU A 91 -1.81 -2.80 -9.82
N PHE A 92 -1.66 -3.49 -8.70
CA PHE A 92 -0.86 -3.02 -7.57
C PHE A 92 0.58 -3.52 -7.70
N GLY A 93 1.55 -2.66 -7.45
CA GLY A 93 2.97 -3.02 -7.32
C GLY A 93 3.59 -2.41 -6.07
N SER A 94 4.23 -3.23 -5.23
CA SER A 94 4.95 -2.75 -4.04
C SER A 94 6.15 -1.90 -4.41
N VAL A 95 6.49 -0.88 -3.62
CA VAL A 95 7.72 -0.11 -3.88
C VAL A 95 9.00 -0.93 -3.70
N VAL A 96 8.94 -1.99 -2.90
CA VAL A 96 10.05 -2.92 -2.71
C VAL A 96 10.21 -3.82 -3.93
N ARG A 97 11.45 -4.03 -4.37
CA ARG A 97 11.81 -4.92 -5.48
C ARG A 97 12.46 -6.20 -4.99
N ASN A 98 12.30 -7.29 -5.75
CA ASN A 98 13.04 -8.52 -5.54
C ASN A 98 14.47 -8.41 -6.10
N LYS A 99 15.29 -9.46 -5.95
CA LYS A 99 16.69 -9.50 -6.44
C LYS A 99 16.84 -9.33 -7.96
N LYS A 100 15.77 -9.51 -8.73
CA LYS A 100 15.74 -9.36 -10.19
C LYS A 100 15.26 -7.98 -10.63
N GLY A 101 14.85 -7.12 -9.70
CA GLY A 101 14.31 -5.78 -10.00
C GLY A 101 12.79 -5.75 -10.22
N ASP A 102 12.09 -6.90 -10.17
CA ASP A 102 10.62 -6.92 -10.25
C ASP A 102 9.99 -6.48 -8.93
N TRP A 103 8.71 -6.09 -8.94
CA TRP A 103 7.99 -5.82 -7.71
C TRP A 103 8.00 -7.05 -6.80
N LEU A 104 8.28 -6.85 -5.51
CA LEU A 104 8.24 -7.93 -4.53
C LEU A 104 6.81 -8.49 -4.40
N ILE A 105 5.82 -7.59 -4.35
CA ILE A 105 4.40 -7.91 -4.39
C ILE A 105 3.80 -7.26 -5.63
N GLN A 106 3.11 -8.08 -6.42
CA GLN A 106 2.33 -7.63 -7.56
C GLN A 106 0.95 -8.28 -7.49
N ILE A 107 -0.11 -7.47 -7.55
CA ILE A 107 -1.50 -7.95 -7.52
C ILE A 107 -2.19 -7.47 -8.81
N PRO A 108 -2.57 -8.38 -9.72
CA PRO A 108 -3.28 -8.01 -10.94
C PRO A 108 -4.73 -7.63 -10.64
N SER A 109 -5.37 -6.88 -11.55
CA SER A 109 -6.75 -6.42 -11.37
C SER A 109 -7.77 -7.54 -11.19
N ASN A 110 -7.56 -8.71 -11.78
CA ASN A 110 -8.46 -9.86 -11.65
C ASN A 110 -8.29 -10.66 -10.34
N SER A 111 -7.36 -10.25 -9.46
CA SER A 111 -7.21 -10.85 -8.14
C SER A 111 -8.35 -10.43 -7.21
N LYS A 112 -8.76 -11.35 -6.32
CA LYS A 112 -9.71 -11.05 -5.23
C LYS A 112 -9.04 -10.52 -3.96
N GLU A 113 -7.71 -10.40 -3.97
CA GLU A 113 -6.95 -9.91 -2.84
C GLU A 113 -7.28 -8.43 -2.54
N ILE A 114 -7.42 -8.13 -1.25
CA ILE A 114 -7.74 -6.79 -0.77
C ILE A 114 -6.46 -5.97 -0.63
N VAL A 115 -6.53 -4.74 -1.11
CA VAL A 115 -5.56 -3.68 -0.82
C VAL A 115 -6.28 -2.58 -0.06
N TYR A 116 -5.57 -1.88 0.81
CA TYR A 116 -6.05 -0.69 1.49
C TYR A 116 -5.56 0.51 0.70
N ALA A 117 -6.45 1.18 -0.04
CA ALA A 117 -6.09 2.26 -0.95
C ALA A 117 -6.71 3.59 -0.51
N ASN A 118 -5.95 4.67 -0.65
CA ASN A 118 -6.45 6.01 -0.40
C ASN A 118 -6.65 6.74 -1.74
N LEU A 119 -7.92 6.91 -2.13
CA LEU A 119 -8.30 7.57 -3.38
C LEU A 119 -8.11 9.09 -3.34
N ASP A 120 -8.13 9.68 -2.15
CA ASP A 120 -7.96 11.12 -1.94
C ASP A 120 -6.49 11.54 -2.16
N ASP A 121 -5.56 10.61 -1.88
CA ASP A 121 -4.11 10.80 -2.07
C ASP A 121 -3.62 10.38 -3.48
N LYS A 122 -4.51 10.36 -4.47
CA LYS A 122 -4.13 10.07 -5.86
C LYS A 122 -3.13 11.10 -6.37
N VAL A 123 -2.11 10.62 -7.08
CA VAL A 123 -1.04 11.44 -7.66
C VAL A 123 -1.01 11.28 -9.17
N GLU A 124 -0.93 12.41 -9.88
CA GLU A 124 -0.59 12.45 -11.31
C GLU A 124 0.92 12.39 -11.50
N ILE A 125 1.36 11.66 -12.51
CA ILE A 125 2.78 11.50 -12.85
C ILE A 125 3.00 12.10 -14.23
N GLU A 126 3.87 13.10 -14.28
CA GLU A 126 4.42 13.61 -15.52
C GLU A 126 5.26 12.50 -16.18
N ASN A 127 4.92 12.16 -17.43
CA ASN A 127 5.68 11.22 -18.24
C ASN A 127 6.94 11.88 -18.83
#